data_AF-A0A0M3J8D7-F1
#
_entry.id   AF-A0A0M3J8D7-F1
#
_cell.length_a   1.000
_cell.length_b   1.000
_cell.length_c   1.000
_cell.angle_alpha   90.00
_cell.angle_beta   90.00
_cell.angle_gamma   90.00
#
_symmetry.space_group_name_H-M   'P 1'
#
loop_
_entity.id
_entity.type
_entity.pdbx_description
1 polymer ?
#
loop_
_entity_poly.entity_id
_entity_poly.type
_entity_poly.pdbx_seq_one_letter_code
_entity_poly.pdbx_strand_id
1 'polypeptide(L)'
;LSGVLDNLTKLLCMLVSQSFIVAIQPEPVLKTQHKFIAEVRLLIGDKLGIKQHLVNTNVTVKIIAEEEARMLSTAQLTEKDIKPVGSISNDFEKLTTDDKGHMSAKFNNSVSEVNNFSSLNSPNH
;
A
#
# COMPACT_ATOMS: atom_id res chain seq x y z
N LEU A 1 -15.97 31.92 3.68
CA LEU A 1 -16.30 30.86 2.69
C LEU A 1 -15.07 30.03 2.32
N SER A 2 -13.92 30.64 1.99
CA SER A 2 -12.65 29.94 1.70
C SER A 2 -12.20 28.98 2.80
N GLY A 3 -12.11 29.44 4.06
CA GLY A 3 -11.65 28.59 5.16
C GLY A 3 -12.53 27.36 5.44
N VAL A 4 -13.82 27.41 5.12
CA VAL A 4 -14.72 26.24 5.24
C VAL A 4 -14.41 25.22 4.16
N LEU A 5 -14.20 25.67 2.92
CA LEU A 5 -13.84 24.81 1.81
C LEU A 5 -12.47 24.16 2.02
N ASP A 6 -11.49 24.91 2.54
CA ASP A 6 -10.17 24.38 2.87
C ASP A 6 -10.24 23.28 3.94
N ASN A 7 -11.04 23.50 4.98
CA ASN A 7 -11.26 22.51 6.03
C ASN A 7 -11.97 21.26 5.50
N LEU A 8 -13.00 21.43 4.68
CA LEU A 8 -13.71 20.31 4.06
C LEU A 8 -12.78 19.48 3.16
N THR A 9 -11.91 20.15 2.40
CA THR A 9 -10.92 19.48 1.54
C THR A 9 -9.93 18.66 2.37
N LYS A 10 -9.40 19.24 3.46
CA LYS A 10 -8.51 18.51 4.39
C LYS A 10 -9.18 17.30 5.01
N LEU A 11 -10.42 17.44 5.48
CA LEU A 11 -11.19 16.35 6.07
C LEU A 11 -11.46 15.25 5.03
N LEU A 12 -11.78 15.61 3.79
CA LEU A 12 -11.98 14.65 2.71
C LEU A 12 -10.68 13.89 2.38
N CYS A 13 -9.55 14.59 2.25
CA CYS A 13 -8.24 13.96 2.03
C CYS A 13 -7.87 12.99 3.15
N MET A 14 -8.09 13.39 4.41
CA MET A 14 -7.88 12.53 5.57
C MET A 14 -8.80 11.31 5.57
N LEU A 15 -10.08 11.49 5.26
CA LEU A 15 -11.04 10.39 5.21
C LEU A 15 -10.64 9.37 4.14
N VAL A 16 -10.29 9.83 2.94
CA VAL A 16 -9.83 8.97 1.85
C VAL A 16 -8.58 8.20 2.26
N SER A 17 -7.54 8.88 2.75
CA SER A 17 -6.27 8.21 3.11
C SER A 17 -6.42 7.20 4.24
N GLN A 18 -7.21 7.51 5.28
CA GLN A 18 -7.42 6.64 6.44
C GLN A 18 -8.39 5.48 6.16
N SER A 19 -9.21 5.60 5.11
CA SER A 19 -10.14 4.55 4.71
C SER A 19 -9.51 3.48 3.80
N PHE A 20 -8.25 3.63 3.42
CA PHE A 20 -7.49 2.65 2.67
C PHE A 20 -6.73 1.74 3.65
N ILE A 21 -7.22 0.51 3.79
CA ILE A 21 -6.76 -0.41 4.84
C ILE A 21 -6.26 -1.74 4.27
N VAL A 22 -5.44 -2.44 5.03
CA VAL A 22 -5.13 -3.86 4.80
C VAL A 22 -6.23 -4.69 5.45
N ALA A 23 -7.07 -5.33 4.63
CA ALA A 23 -8.17 -6.18 5.08
C ALA A 23 -7.72 -7.62 5.36
N ILE A 24 -6.76 -8.13 4.59
CA ILE A 24 -6.09 -9.41 4.83
C ILE A 24 -4.59 -9.13 4.83
N GLN A 25 -3.96 -9.33 6.00
CA GLN A 25 -2.51 -9.21 6.14
C GLN A 25 -1.83 -10.42 5.49
N PRO A 26 -0.66 -10.23 4.85
CA PRO A 26 0.19 -11.35 4.48
C PRO A 26 0.68 -12.09 5.73
N GLU A 27 1.07 -13.36 5.54
CA GLU A 27 1.69 -14.14 6.61
C GLU A 27 2.92 -13.43 7.19
N PRO A 28 3.12 -13.44 8.52
CA PRO A 28 4.26 -12.75 9.15
C PRO A 28 5.62 -13.26 8.67
N VAL A 29 5.68 -14.51 8.20
CA VAL A 29 6.88 -15.13 7.66
C VAL A 29 6.63 -15.52 6.22
N LEU A 30 7.28 -14.79 5.31
CA LEU A 30 7.22 -15.06 3.88
C LEU A 30 8.37 -15.96 3.45
N LYS A 31 8.08 -16.89 2.54
CA LYS A 31 9.09 -17.71 1.87
C LYS A 31 9.25 -17.24 0.44
N THR A 32 10.48 -17.13 -0.03
CA THR A 32 10.77 -16.85 -1.44
C THR A 32 10.16 -17.93 -2.33
N GLN A 33 9.76 -17.54 -3.54
CA GLN A 33 9.09 -18.38 -4.54
C GLN A 33 7.72 -18.95 -4.11
N HIS A 34 7.27 -18.71 -2.88
CA HIS A 34 5.92 -19.04 -2.43
C HIS A 34 4.99 -17.85 -2.59
N LYS A 35 3.74 -18.15 -2.95
CA LYS A 35 2.69 -17.15 -3.03
C LYS A 35 2.26 -16.71 -1.64
N PHE A 36 2.13 -15.41 -1.44
CA PHE A 36 1.43 -14.83 -0.31
C PHE A 36 0.07 -14.31 -0.74
N ILE A 37 -0.85 -14.22 0.20
CA ILE A 37 -2.16 -13.61 0.00
C ILE A 37 -2.23 -12.35 0.84
N ALA A 38 -2.58 -11.23 0.23
CA ALA A 38 -2.92 -10.00 0.93
C ALA A 38 -4.09 -9.31 0.22
N GLU A 39 -4.91 -8.58 0.97
CA GLU A 39 -6.02 -7.82 0.42
C GLU A 39 -6.05 -6.44 1.04
N VAL A 40 -6.15 -5.41 0.20
CA VAL A 40 -6.42 -4.04 0.63
C VAL A 40 -7.81 -3.61 0.20
N ARG A 41 -8.42 -2.71 0.98
CA ARG A 41 -9.77 -2.21 0.73
C ARG A 41 -9.84 -0.70 0.91
N LEU A 42 -10.63 -0.05 0.06
CA LEU A 42 -11.05 1.34 0.23
C LEU A 42 -12.49 1.37 0.75
N LEU A 43 -12.68 1.79 1.99
CA LEU A 43 -13.96 1.66 2.70
C LEU A 43 -15.04 2.67 2.26
N ILE A 44 -14.67 3.72 1.52
CA ILE A 44 -15.57 4.82 1.15
C ILE A 44 -15.79 4.96 -0.36
N GLY A 45 -15.22 4.06 -1.16
CA GLY A 45 -15.25 4.18 -2.61
C GLY A 45 -16.68 4.14 -3.19
N ASP A 46 -17.59 3.44 -2.52
CA ASP A 46 -19.00 3.39 -2.87
C ASP A 46 -19.82 4.58 -2.38
N LYS A 47 -19.41 5.23 -1.29
CA LYS A 47 -20.11 6.37 -0.68
C LYS A 47 -19.80 7.70 -1.35
N LEU A 48 -18.60 7.85 -1.90
CA LEU A 48 -18.15 9.09 -2.54
C LEU A 48 -18.54 9.22 -4.01
N GLY A 49 -19.19 8.21 -4.61
CA GLY A 49 -19.55 8.22 -6.03
C GLY A 49 -18.34 8.16 -6.99
N ILE A 50 -17.14 7.90 -6.47
CA ILE A 50 -15.87 7.93 -7.21
C ILE A 50 -15.49 6.59 -7.86
N LYS A 51 -16.38 5.58 -7.80
CA LYS A 51 -16.12 4.24 -8.36
C LYS A 51 -15.59 4.28 -9.80
N GLN A 52 -16.22 5.06 -10.67
CA GLN A 52 -15.86 5.16 -12.08
C GLN A 52 -14.46 5.78 -12.29
N HIS A 53 -14.02 6.65 -11.39
CA HIS A 53 -12.70 7.29 -11.44
C HIS A 53 -11.59 6.40 -10.87
N LEU A 54 -11.94 5.46 -9.99
CA LEU A 54 -10.98 4.59 -9.30
C LEU A 54 -10.85 3.18 -9.90
N VAL A 55 -11.73 2.78 -10.82
CA VAL A 55 -11.73 1.44 -11.44
C VAL A 55 -10.45 1.12 -12.24
N ASN A 56 -9.69 2.15 -12.62
CA ASN A 56 -8.41 1.99 -13.33
C ASN A 56 -7.19 2.33 -12.44
N THR A 57 -7.39 2.50 -11.14
CA THR A 57 -6.31 2.75 -10.20
C THR A 57 -5.56 1.44 -9.93
N ASN A 58 -4.25 1.47 -10.18
CA ASN A 58 -3.36 0.39 -9.80
C ASN A 58 -2.92 0.59 -8.35
N VAL A 59 -2.94 -0.50 -7.58
CA VAL A 59 -2.36 -0.57 -6.24
C VAL A 59 -1.08 -1.37 -6.35
N THR A 60 0.03 -0.81 -5.89
CA THR A 60 1.33 -1.47 -5.88
C THR A 60 1.69 -1.98 -4.48
N VAL A 61 2.39 -3.11 -4.41
CA VAL A 61 2.96 -3.68 -3.19
C VAL A 61 4.49 -3.63 -3.25
N LYS A 62 5.14 -3.16 -2.19
CA LYS A 62 6.60 -3.05 -2.09
C LYS A 62 7.06 -3.62 -0.76
N ILE A 63 8.20 -4.32 -0.76
CA ILE A 63 8.88 -4.74 0.47
C ILE A 63 9.89 -3.65 0.82
N ILE A 64 9.76 -3.06 1.99
CA ILE A 64 10.59 -1.94 2.45
C ILE A 64 11.32 -2.30 3.73
N ALA A 65 12.42 -1.61 4.02
CA ALA A 65 13.12 -1.79 5.28
C ALA A 65 12.31 -1.20 6.45
N GLU A 66 12.54 -1.71 7.66
CA GLU A 66 11.93 -1.17 8.88
C GLU A 66 12.25 0.32 9.07
N GLU A 67 13.49 0.72 8.77
CA GLU A 67 13.92 2.12 8.86
C GLU A 67 13.18 3.02 7.86
N GLU A 68 12.97 2.55 6.62
CA GLU A 68 12.17 3.27 5.62
C GLU A 68 10.71 3.37 6.04
N ALA A 69 10.12 2.29 6.58
CA ALA A 69 8.76 2.29 7.11
C ALA A 69 8.60 3.30 8.25
N ARG A 70 9.59 3.38 9.17
CA ARG A 70 9.63 4.34 10.25
C ARG A 70 9.69 5.78 9.71
N MET A 71 10.55 6.07 8.74
CA MET A 71 10.65 7.39 8.13
C MET A 71 9.35 7.79 7.39
N LEU A 72 8.73 6.87 6.65
CA LEU A 72 7.44 7.09 5.99
C LEU A 72 6.32 7.42 6.98
N SER A 73 6.27 6.73 8.11
CA SER A 73 5.27 6.98 9.15
C SER A 73 5.35 8.39 9.75
N THR A 74 6.54 9.00 9.69
CA THR A 74 6.81 10.37 10.18
C THR A 74 6.88 11.42 9.07
N ALA A 75 6.52 11.04 7.82
CA ALA A 75 6.58 11.88 6.62
C ALA A 75 7.98 12.50 6.34
N GLN A 76 9.05 11.87 6.83
CA GLN A 76 10.43 12.29 6.55
C GLN A 76 10.93 11.82 5.18
N LEU A 77 10.22 10.88 4.56
CA LEU A 77 10.56 10.28 3.28
C LEU A 77 9.30 10.22 2.39
N THR A 78 9.46 10.39 1.09
CA THR A 78 8.34 10.28 0.12
C THR A 78 8.39 8.93 -0.61
N GLU A 79 7.27 8.49 -1.17
CA GLU A 79 7.20 7.19 -1.86
C GLU A 79 8.26 7.02 -2.97
N LYS A 80 8.72 8.14 -3.57
CA LYS A 80 9.71 8.16 -4.64
C LYS A 80 11.13 7.85 -4.15
N ASP A 81 11.39 8.07 -2.87
CA ASP A 81 12.72 7.93 -2.26
C ASP A 81 12.94 6.55 -1.64
N ILE A 82 11.88 5.73 -1.56
CA ILE A 82 11.92 4.37 -1.01
C ILE A 82 12.78 3.48 -1.90
N LYS A 83 13.71 2.74 -1.29
CA LYS A 83 14.50 1.69 -1.95
C LYS A 83 13.98 0.32 -1.51
N PRO A 84 13.18 -0.37 -2.34
CA PRO A 84 12.67 -1.68 -1.99
C PRO A 84 13.79 -2.66 -1.65
N VAL A 85 13.62 -3.40 -0.55
CA VAL A 85 14.57 -4.43 -0.10
C VAL A 85 14.24 -5.82 -0.63
N GLY A 86 13.22 -5.93 -1.48
CA GLY A 86 12.86 -7.15 -2.17
C GLY A 86 11.98 -6.88 -3.37
N SER A 87 11.83 -7.89 -4.21
CA SER A 87 11.01 -7.86 -5.42
C SER A 87 9.85 -8.85 -5.30
N ILE A 88 8.67 -8.42 -5.76
CA ILE A 88 7.46 -9.23 -5.83
C ILE A 88 7.12 -9.41 -7.30
N SER A 89 6.79 -10.64 -7.72
CA SER A 89 6.28 -10.89 -9.06
C SER A 89 4.90 -10.24 -9.23
N ASN A 90 4.67 -9.49 -10.30
CA ASN A 90 3.40 -8.77 -10.55
C ASN A 90 3.01 -7.89 -9.34
N ASP A 91 3.87 -6.94 -9.01
CA ASP A 91 3.78 -6.08 -7.84
C ASP A 91 2.61 -5.08 -7.84
N PHE A 92 1.72 -5.13 -8.83
CA PHE A 92 0.52 -4.30 -8.86
C PHE A 92 -0.73 -5.11 -9.15
N GLU A 93 -1.86 -4.63 -8.61
CA GLU A 93 -3.18 -5.16 -8.87
C GLU A 93 -4.16 -4.01 -9.07
N LYS A 94 -5.20 -4.21 -9.89
CA LYS A 94 -6.22 -3.19 -10.08
C LYS A 94 -7.19 -3.15 -8.91
N LEU A 95 -7.57 -1.95 -8.51
CA LEU A 95 -8.67 -1.76 -7.58
C LEU A 95 -9.99 -2.09 -8.27
N THR A 96 -10.66 -3.16 -7.84
CA THR A 96 -11.92 -3.63 -8.41
C THR A 96 -13.04 -3.54 -7.39
N THR A 97 -14.29 -3.41 -7.86
CA THR A 97 -15.47 -3.38 -6.99
C THR A 97 -16.19 -4.73 -7.09
N ASP A 98 -16.49 -5.35 -5.95
CA ASP A 98 -17.29 -6.57 -5.93
C ASP A 98 -18.81 -6.28 -5.97
N ASP A 99 -19.62 -7.34 -6.08
CA ASP A 99 -21.09 -7.24 -6.15
C ASP A 99 -21.71 -6.64 -4.87
N LYS A 100 -20.97 -6.67 -3.75
CA LYS A 100 -21.37 -6.07 -2.47
C LYS A 100 -20.97 -4.59 -2.38
N GLY A 101 -20.29 -4.07 -3.40
CA GLY A 101 -19.83 -2.70 -3.48
C GLY A 101 -18.50 -2.43 -2.78
N HIS A 102 -17.78 -3.46 -2.32
CA HIS A 102 -16.47 -3.31 -1.71
C HIS A 102 -15.41 -3.08 -2.78
N MET A 103 -14.64 -1.99 -2.64
CA MET A 103 -13.50 -1.72 -3.50
C MET A 103 -12.24 -2.34 -2.92
N SER A 104 -11.65 -3.30 -3.61
CA SER A 104 -10.52 -4.09 -3.12
C SER A 104 -9.49 -4.40 -4.20
N ALA A 105 -8.24 -4.59 -3.78
CA ALA A 105 -7.17 -5.15 -4.60
C ALA A 105 -6.60 -6.36 -3.86
N LYS A 106 -6.53 -7.50 -4.56
CA LYS A 106 -6.15 -8.79 -3.98
C LYS A 106 -4.84 -9.25 -4.58
N PHE A 107 -3.80 -9.31 -3.75
CA PHE A 107 -2.49 -9.78 -4.12
C PHE A 107 -2.40 -11.28 -3.85
N ASN A 108 -2.07 -12.06 -4.88
CA ASN A 108 -1.75 -13.49 -4.78
C ASN A 108 -0.43 -13.76 -5.52
N ASN A 109 0.62 -13.14 -5.02
CA ASN A 109 1.91 -12.97 -5.69
C ASN A 109 3.01 -13.70 -4.94
N SER A 110 4.13 -13.95 -5.61
CA SER A 110 5.31 -14.54 -4.99
C SER A 110 6.38 -13.49 -4.71
N VAL A 111 7.06 -13.63 -3.57
CA VAL A 111 8.30 -12.90 -3.31
C VAL A 111 9.41 -13.53 -4.15
N SER A 112 9.98 -12.76 -5.07
CA SER A 112 11.01 -13.23 -6.00
C SER A 112 12.40 -13.17 -5.35
N GLU A 113 12.76 -12.04 -4.75
CA GLU A 113 14.07 -11.82 -4.12
C GLU A 113 13.92 -10.96 -2.87
N VAL A 114 14.77 -11.20 -1.87
CA VAL A 114 14.91 -10.35 -0.68
C VAL A 114 16.40 -10.11 -0.47
N ASN A 115 16.79 -8.84 -0.41
CA ASN A 115 18.14 -8.44 -0.05
C ASN A 115 18.31 -8.65 1.47
N ASN A 116 19.28 -9.48 1.87
CA ASN A 116 19.55 -9.73 3.28
C ASN A 116 19.94 -8.44 4.01
N PHE A 117 19.18 -8.12 5.07
CA PHE A 117 19.42 -6.98 5.97
C PHE A 117 20.81 -6.98 6.62
N SER A 118 21.46 -8.14 6.72
CA SER A 118 22.81 -8.29 7.29
C SER A 118 23.92 -7.65 6.46
N SER A 119 23.71 -7.39 5.16
CA SER A 119 24.76 -6.82 4.29
C SER A 119 24.87 -5.30 4.38
N LEU A 120 23.86 -4.62 4.94
CA LEU A 120 23.84 -3.16 5.15
C LEU A 120 24.32 -2.75 6.56
N ASN A 121 24.33 -3.70 7.51
CA ASN A 121 24.75 -3.49 8.89
C ASN A 121 26.09 -4.14 9.24
N SER A 122 26.87 -4.63 8.26
CA SER A 122 28.28 -4.94 8.52
C SER A 122 29.01 -3.62 8.82
N PRO A 123 29.52 -3.41 10.04
CA PRO A 123 30.41 -2.30 10.30
C PRO A 123 31.78 -2.68 9.73
N ASN A 124 31.92 -2.59 8.41
CA ASN A 124 33.21 -2.76 7.76
C ASN A 124 33.95 -1.42 7.76
N HIS A 125 34.81 -1.31 8.79
CA HIS A 125 36.13 -0.67 8.77
C HIS A 125 36.26 0.86 8.77
#